data_AF-A0A4R1HVW2-F1
#
_entry.id   AF-A0A4R1HVW2-F1
#
_cell.length_a   1.000
_cell.length_b   1.000
_cell.length_c   1.000
_cell.angle_alpha   90.00
_cell.angle_beta   90.00
_cell.angle_gamma   90.00
#
_symmetry.space_group_name_H-M   'P 1'
#
loop_
_entity.id
_entity.type
_entity.pdbx_description
1 polymer ?
#
loop_
_entity_poly.entity_id
_entity_poly.type
_entity_poly.pdbx_seq_one_letter_code
_entity_poly.pdbx_strand_id
1 'polypeptide(L)'
;MNDTTTGASGDRLPNLIRTTGGYRVYDPALVAGTQYAIDDHGDLVYTRLPAGAATGTVVIASVVVALWIGDDSWLWTSVAFLAALPTGFALALALLALVHLATNPARAYRRRTGRGAFAVEVADRDSELGQLCRRAERLAASPSWTSKRVDPERRLETLLWRAVGEGDQVAVEELTSLTEPATGPDLQSV
;
A
#
# COMPACT_ATOMS: atom_id res chain seq x y z
N MET A 1 5.24 -13.13 20.56
CA MET A 1 5.15 -11.66 20.55
C MET A 1 5.39 -11.27 19.11
N ASN A 2 4.32 -11.19 18.31
CA ASN A 2 4.42 -10.95 16.88
C ASN A 2 4.44 -9.44 16.69
N ASP A 3 5.62 -8.92 16.39
CA ASP A 3 5.76 -7.61 15.77
C ASP A 3 5.11 -7.67 14.40
N THR A 4 3.80 -7.43 14.34
CA THR A 4 3.24 -6.70 13.20
C THR A 4 3.85 -5.31 13.27
N THR A 5 5.10 -5.21 12.79
CA THR A 5 5.72 -3.95 12.43
C THR A 5 4.81 -3.38 11.37
N THR A 6 3.86 -2.58 11.84
CA THR A 6 3.26 -1.51 11.06
C THR A 6 4.44 -0.60 10.82
N GLY A 7 5.28 -0.95 9.82
CA GLY A 7 6.43 -0.16 9.43
C GLY A 7 5.90 1.24 9.26
N ALA A 8 6.42 2.17 10.06
CA ALA A 8 5.90 3.51 10.17
C ALA A 8 5.61 4.04 8.76
N SER A 9 4.33 4.19 8.42
CA SER A 9 3.89 4.66 7.09
C SER A 9 4.35 6.09 6.77
N GLY A 10 5.18 6.69 7.63
CA GLY A 10 5.76 8.02 7.48
C GLY A 10 7.14 8.05 6.81
N ASP A 11 7.83 6.90 6.64
CA ASP A 11 9.23 6.88 6.16
C ASP A 11 9.39 6.31 4.73
N ARG A 12 8.28 6.06 4.02
CA ARG A 12 8.30 5.50 2.67
C ARG A 12 7.32 6.18 1.74
N LEU A 13 7.68 6.21 0.47
CA LEU A 13 6.84 6.70 -0.62
C LEU A 13 5.90 5.56 -1.09
N PRO A 14 4.59 5.61 -0.80
CA PRO A 14 3.67 4.48 -1.00
C PRO A 14 3.51 4.03 -2.46
N ASN A 15 3.76 4.93 -3.41
CA ASN A 15 3.61 4.64 -4.84
C ASN A 15 4.93 4.22 -5.52
N LEU A 16 6.00 3.98 -4.75
CA LEU A 16 7.31 3.57 -5.26
C LEU A 16 7.77 2.28 -4.59
N ILE A 17 7.85 1.20 -5.37
CA ILE A 17 8.27 -0.12 -4.91
C ILE A 17 9.63 -0.47 -5.49
N ARG A 18 10.56 -0.90 -4.64
CA ARG A 18 11.87 -1.38 -5.09
C ARG A 18 11.75 -2.82 -5.58
N THR A 19 12.14 -3.09 -6.83
CA THR A 19 12.18 -4.45 -7.39
C THR A 19 13.61 -5.00 -7.38
N THR A 20 13.81 -6.26 -7.74
CA THR A 20 15.15 -6.91 -7.73
C THR A 20 16.17 -6.15 -8.59
N GLY A 21 15.75 -5.66 -9.76
CA GLY A 21 16.61 -4.96 -10.70
C GLY A 21 16.38 -3.45 -10.81
N GLY A 22 15.33 -2.92 -10.17
CA GLY A 22 14.77 -1.63 -10.57
C GLY A 22 13.80 -1.03 -9.56
N TYR A 23 12.82 -0.33 -10.11
CA TYR A 23 11.69 0.27 -9.38
C TYR A 23 10.38 0.02 -10.12
N ARG A 24 9.28 -0.01 -9.40
CA ARG A 24 7.92 0.05 -9.94
C ARG A 24 7.22 1.27 -9.35
N VAL A 25 6.79 2.18 -10.22
CA VAL A 25 6.10 3.42 -9.84
C VAL A 25 4.63 3.29 -10.18
N TYR A 26 3.75 3.63 -9.23
CA TYR A 26 2.31 3.58 -9.39
C TYR A 26 1.72 4.99 -9.51
N ASP A 27 0.63 5.11 -10.27
CA ASP A 27 -0.18 6.33 -10.27
C ASP A 27 -0.88 6.48 -8.91
N PRO A 28 -0.66 7.55 -8.14
CA PRO A 28 -1.35 7.76 -6.86
C PRO A 28 -2.89 7.82 -7.04
N ALA A 29 -3.39 8.19 -8.23
CA ALA A 29 -4.82 8.16 -8.54
C ALA A 29 -5.43 6.75 -8.49
N LEU A 30 -4.61 5.69 -8.55
CA LEU A 30 -5.07 4.30 -8.40
C LEU A 30 -5.76 4.06 -7.06
N VAL A 31 -5.17 4.57 -5.98
CA VAL A 31 -5.65 4.39 -4.61
C VAL A 31 -6.37 5.62 -4.05
N ALA A 32 -6.23 6.79 -4.68
CA ALA A 32 -6.88 8.03 -4.27
C ALA A 32 -8.41 7.89 -4.15
N GLY A 33 -8.93 8.20 -2.96
CA GLY A 33 -10.36 8.10 -2.63
C GLY A 33 -10.87 6.67 -2.45
N THR A 34 -9.98 5.68 -2.41
CA THR A 34 -10.34 4.27 -2.20
C THR A 34 -9.95 3.81 -0.80
N GLN A 35 -10.32 2.57 -0.46
CA GLN A 35 -9.90 1.91 0.78
C GLN A 35 -8.80 0.89 0.50
N TYR A 36 -7.96 1.16 -0.51
CA TYR A 36 -6.83 0.34 -0.90
C TYR A 36 -5.53 1.08 -0.64
N ALA A 37 -4.48 0.33 -0.30
CA ALA A 37 -3.10 0.77 -0.29
C ALA A 37 -2.26 -0.19 -1.14
N ILE A 38 -1.09 0.26 -1.57
CA ILE A 38 -0.09 -0.58 -2.21
C ILE A 38 0.88 -1.03 -1.10
N ASP A 39 1.10 -2.33 -0.97
CA ASP A 39 2.05 -2.86 0.01
C ASP A 39 3.51 -2.86 -0.52
N ASP A 40 4.44 -3.31 0.32
CA ASP A 40 5.87 -3.37 -0.01
C ASP A 40 6.20 -4.31 -1.19
N HIS A 41 5.28 -5.20 -1.57
CA HIS A 41 5.42 -6.11 -2.70
C HIS A 41 4.75 -5.57 -3.98
N GLY A 42 4.03 -4.45 -3.89
CA GLY A 42 3.29 -3.87 -5.00
C GLY A 42 1.87 -4.43 -5.16
N ASP A 43 1.37 -5.13 -4.15
CA ASP A 43 0.01 -5.68 -4.12
C ASP A 43 -0.98 -4.66 -3.55
N LEU A 44 -2.20 -4.67 -4.10
CA LEU A 44 -3.28 -3.80 -3.67
C LEU A 44 -4.02 -4.43 -2.47
N VAL A 45 -3.79 -3.89 -1.28
CA VAL A 45 -4.36 -4.39 -0.03
C VAL A 45 -5.52 -3.52 0.43
N TYR A 46 -6.63 -4.15 0.81
CA TYR A 46 -7.80 -3.45 1.36
C TYR A 46 -7.57 -3.07 2.83
N THR A 47 -7.63 -1.78 3.16
CA THR A 47 -7.16 -1.25 4.45
C THR A 47 -8.23 -1.19 5.55
N ARG A 48 -9.52 -1.35 5.23
CA ARG A 48 -10.60 -1.27 6.23
C ARG A 48 -10.84 -2.52 7.05
N LEU A 49 -10.39 -3.69 6.57
CA LEU A 49 -10.59 -4.95 7.27
C LEU A 49 -9.23 -5.42 7.79
N PRO A 50 -8.83 -5.02 9.02
CA PRO A 50 -7.63 -5.58 9.61
C PRO A 50 -7.82 -7.09 9.70
N ALA A 51 -6.87 -7.86 9.15
CA ALA A 51 -6.96 -9.32 9.07
C ALA A 51 -7.26 -9.97 10.44
N GLY A 52 -6.81 -9.34 11.53
CA GLY A 52 -7.12 -9.73 12.90
C GLY A 52 -8.62 -9.66 13.27
N ALA A 53 -9.35 -8.66 12.78
CA ALA A 53 -10.80 -8.54 13.06
C ALA A 53 -11.61 -9.62 12.33
N ALA A 54 -11.27 -9.93 11.08
CA ALA A 54 -11.91 -11.01 10.34
C ALA A 54 -11.62 -12.37 11.01
N THR A 55 -10.37 -12.62 11.37
CA THR A 55 -9.93 -13.84 12.06
C THR A 55 -10.62 -14.01 13.41
N GLY A 56 -10.63 -12.95 14.24
CA GLY A 56 -11.30 -12.96 15.55
C GLY A 56 -12.80 -13.23 15.44
N THR A 57 -13.47 -12.63 14.45
CA THR A 57 -14.90 -12.85 14.21
C THR A 57 -15.19 -14.30 13.85
N VAL A 58 -14.39 -14.91 12.96
CA VAL A 58 -14.53 -16.32 12.57
C VAL A 58 -14.33 -17.24 13.78
N VAL A 59 -13.31 -17.00 14.60
CA VAL A 59 -13.04 -17.81 15.79
C VAL A 59 -14.18 -17.69 16.80
N ILE A 60 -14.61 -16.48 17.13
CA ILE A 60 -15.71 -16.25 18.09
C ILE A 60 -17.00 -16.91 17.58
N ALA A 61 -17.34 -16.73 16.30
CA ALA A 61 -18.52 -17.37 15.71
C ALA A 61 -18.42 -18.90 15.75
N SER A 62 -17.23 -19.46 15.49
CA SER A 62 -17.00 -20.91 15.57
C SER A 62 -17.16 -21.44 16.99
N VAL A 63 -16.70 -20.71 18.01
CA VAL A 63 -16.92 -21.05 19.42
C VAL A 63 -18.41 -21.02 19.76
N VAL A 64 -19.14 -19.98 19.33
CA VAL A 64 -20.59 -19.87 19.57
C VAL A 64 -21.34 -21.05 18.93
N VAL A 65 -21.01 -21.40 17.69
CA VAL A 65 -21.61 -22.56 16.99
C VAL A 65 -21.28 -23.86 17.72
N ALA A 66 -20.03 -24.03 18.16
CA ALA A 66 -19.60 -25.22 18.87
C ALA A 66 -20.33 -25.41 20.20
N LEU A 67 -20.48 -24.35 20.99
CA LEU A 67 -21.20 -24.38 22.26
C LEU A 67 -22.70 -24.60 22.08
N TRP A 68 -23.28 -24.08 20.99
CA TRP A 68 -24.70 -24.23 20.70
C TRP A 68 -25.07 -25.63 20.21
N ILE A 69 -24.21 -26.26 19.41
CA ILE A 69 -24.42 -27.63 18.88
C ILE A 69 -23.96 -28.70 19.87
N GLY A 70 -22.87 -28.43 20.60
CA GLY A 70 -22.19 -29.41 21.43
C GLY A 70 -22.91 -29.78 22.72
N ASP A 71 -23.74 -28.87 23.24
CA ASP A 71 -24.52 -29.03 24.48
C ASP A 71 -23.63 -29.58 25.62
N ASP A 72 -24.00 -30.70 26.27
CA ASP A 72 -23.22 -31.33 27.35
C ASP A 72 -22.07 -32.25 26.87
N SER A 73 -21.88 -32.39 25.55
CA SER A 73 -20.89 -33.34 24.99
C SER A 73 -19.64 -32.64 24.49
N TRP A 74 -18.54 -32.81 25.22
CA TRP A 74 -17.21 -32.33 24.82
C TRP A 74 -16.78 -32.78 23.41
N LEU A 75 -17.16 -33.99 23.01
CA LEU A 75 -16.83 -34.54 21.70
C LEU A 75 -17.57 -33.81 20.58
N TRP A 76 -18.87 -33.54 20.75
CA TRP A 76 -19.66 -32.81 19.76
C TRP A 76 -19.26 -31.33 19.69
N THR A 77 -18.95 -30.69 20.82
CA THR A 77 -18.40 -29.33 20.84
C THR A 77 -17.10 -29.25 20.03
N SER A 78 -16.20 -30.21 20.23
CA SER A 78 -14.91 -30.24 19.52
C SER A 78 -15.09 -30.45 18.01
N VAL A 79 -15.95 -31.38 17.60
CA VAL A 79 -16.24 -31.65 16.18
C VAL A 79 -16.91 -30.44 15.52
N ALA A 80 -17.90 -29.84 16.18
CA ALA A 80 -18.61 -28.67 15.67
C ALA A 80 -17.66 -27.47 15.51
N PHE A 81 -16.74 -27.25 16.47
CA PHE A 81 -15.71 -26.21 16.36
C PHE A 81 -14.77 -26.44 15.17
N LEU A 82 -14.26 -27.67 15.04
CA LEU A 82 -13.34 -28.05 13.96
C LEU A 82 -13.99 -27.99 12.57
N ALA A 83 -15.30 -28.19 12.48
CA ALA A 83 -16.06 -28.00 11.25
C ALA A 83 -16.37 -26.52 10.98
N ALA A 84 -16.77 -25.75 12.00
CA ALA A 84 -17.17 -24.36 11.86
C ALA A 84 -16.01 -23.44 11.47
N LEU A 85 -14.81 -23.67 11.99
CA LEU A 85 -13.61 -22.88 11.68
C LEU A 85 -13.31 -22.79 10.18
N PRO A 86 -13.05 -23.90 9.45
CA PRO A 86 -12.73 -23.84 8.02
C PRO A 86 -13.89 -23.28 7.21
N THR A 87 -15.15 -23.60 7.56
CA THR A 87 -16.32 -23.04 6.89
C THR A 87 -16.42 -21.52 7.07
N GLY A 88 -16.16 -21.00 8.28
CA GLY A 88 -16.16 -19.58 8.58
C GLY A 88 -15.06 -18.83 7.83
N PHE A 89 -13.85 -19.39 7.77
CA PHE A 89 -12.76 -18.81 6.97
C PHE A 89 -13.07 -18.82 5.47
N ALA A 90 -13.62 -19.92 4.94
CA ALA A 90 -14.03 -19.99 3.54
C ALA A 90 -15.09 -18.92 3.20
N LEU A 91 -16.06 -18.71 4.09
CA LEU A 91 -17.07 -17.67 3.94
C LEU A 91 -16.45 -16.26 3.99
N ALA A 92 -15.54 -16.00 4.93
CA ALA A 92 -14.85 -14.72 5.04
C ALA A 92 -14.03 -14.41 3.78
N LEU A 93 -13.31 -15.40 3.24
CA LEU A 93 -12.57 -15.29 1.98
C LEU A 93 -13.51 -15.01 0.80
N ALA A 94 -14.66 -15.68 0.72
CA ALA A 94 -15.65 -15.46 -0.32
C ALA A 94 -16.22 -14.02 -0.27
N LEU A 95 -16.54 -13.51 0.93
CA LEU A 95 -17.00 -12.14 1.11
C LEU A 95 -15.92 -11.12 0.73
N LEU A 96 -14.67 -11.36 1.12
CA LEU A 96 -13.54 -10.51 0.75
C LEU A 96 -13.34 -10.49 -0.78
N ALA A 97 -13.42 -11.66 -1.43
CA ALA A 97 -13.35 -11.78 -2.88
C ALA A 97 -14.47 -10.99 -3.59
N LEU A 98 -15.70 -11.04 -3.06
CA LEU A 98 -16.82 -10.24 -3.57
C LEU A 98 -16.58 -8.73 -3.42
N VAL A 99 -16.06 -8.29 -2.27
CA VAL A 99 -15.67 -6.88 -2.06
C VAL A 99 -14.62 -6.47 -3.08
N HIS A 100 -13.58 -7.28 -3.30
CA HIS A 100 -12.55 -7.00 -4.30
C HIS A 100 -13.11 -6.95 -5.72
N LEU A 101 -14.04 -7.84 -6.06
CA LEU A 101 -14.70 -7.85 -7.35
C LEU A 101 -15.54 -6.58 -7.57
N ALA A 102 -16.31 -6.17 -6.55
CA ALA A 102 -17.18 -5.00 -6.62
C ALA A 102 -16.41 -3.68 -6.60
N THR A 103 -15.33 -3.60 -5.82
CA THR A 103 -14.56 -2.36 -5.60
C THR A 103 -13.28 -2.29 -6.44
N ASN A 104 -13.12 -3.18 -7.42
CA ASN A 104 -11.90 -3.35 -8.23
C ASN A 104 -11.24 -1.99 -8.58
N PRO A 105 -10.16 -1.60 -7.88
CA PRO A 105 -9.60 -0.27 -7.98
C PRO A 105 -9.01 -0.01 -9.37
N ALA A 106 -8.48 -1.03 -10.03
CA ALA A 106 -7.98 -0.91 -11.40
C ALA A 106 -9.12 -0.61 -12.40
N ARG A 107 -10.31 -1.20 -12.21
CA ARG A 107 -11.47 -0.90 -13.06
C ARG A 107 -11.98 0.53 -12.82
N ALA A 108 -12.03 0.96 -11.55
CA ALA A 108 -12.42 2.32 -11.20
C ALA A 108 -11.42 3.35 -11.72
N TYR A 109 -10.12 3.07 -11.61
CA TYR A 109 -9.04 3.88 -12.19
C TYR A 109 -9.23 4.04 -13.70
N ARG A 110 -9.33 2.93 -14.46
CA ARG A 110 -9.54 2.98 -15.92
C ARG A 110 -10.75 3.81 -16.32
N ARG A 111 -11.84 3.72 -15.55
CA ARG A 111 -13.06 4.52 -15.78
C ARG A 111 -12.85 6.02 -15.52
N ARG A 112 -12.06 6.39 -14.51
CA ARG A 112 -11.81 7.78 -14.13
C ARG A 112 -10.76 8.46 -15.03
N THR A 113 -9.68 7.77 -15.34
CA THR A 113 -8.51 8.35 -16.04
C THR A 113 -8.48 8.05 -17.53
N GLY A 114 -9.22 7.02 -18.00
CA GLY A 114 -9.13 6.52 -19.36
C GLY A 114 -7.80 5.80 -19.68
N ARG A 115 -6.89 5.68 -18.71
CA ARG A 115 -5.55 5.09 -18.90
C ARG A 115 -5.57 3.59 -18.65
N GLY A 116 -4.92 2.82 -19.52
CA GLY A 116 -4.78 1.37 -19.36
C GLY A 116 -3.76 0.95 -18.30
N ALA A 117 -2.65 1.69 -18.20
CA ALA A 117 -1.59 1.45 -17.24
C ALA A 117 -1.73 2.38 -16.01
N PHE A 118 -1.48 1.81 -14.84
CA PHE A 118 -1.44 2.49 -13.53
C PHE A 118 -0.11 2.23 -12.80
N ALA A 119 0.80 1.51 -13.45
CA ALA A 119 2.13 1.21 -12.95
C ALA A 119 3.12 1.20 -14.12
N VAL A 120 4.33 1.69 -13.88
CA VAL A 120 5.44 1.66 -14.83
C VAL A 120 6.64 1.02 -14.15
N GLU A 121 7.29 0.11 -14.86
CA GLU A 121 8.49 -0.58 -14.39
C GLU A 121 9.73 0.10 -14.96
N VAL A 122 10.61 0.54 -14.06
CA VAL A 122 11.93 1.10 -14.36
C VAL A 122 12.94 -0.01 -14.12
N ALA A 123 13.28 -0.75 -15.18
CA ALA A 123 14.05 -1.99 -15.09
C ALA A 123 15.53 -1.79 -14.74
N ASP A 124 16.10 -0.62 -15.04
CA ASP A 124 17.51 -0.29 -14.79
C ASP A 124 17.62 0.80 -13.71
N ARG A 125 18.21 0.47 -12.57
CA ARG A 125 18.43 1.41 -11.46
C ARG A 125 19.43 2.52 -11.77
N ASP A 126 20.35 2.29 -12.70
CA ASP A 126 21.41 3.24 -13.02
C ASP A 126 21.03 4.18 -14.17
N SER A 127 19.93 3.88 -14.88
CA SER A 127 19.26 4.80 -15.80
C SER A 127 18.86 6.12 -15.14
N GLU A 128 18.65 7.17 -15.93
CA GLU A 128 18.24 8.49 -15.43
C GLU A 128 16.94 8.42 -14.60
N LEU A 129 15.94 7.66 -15.08
CA LEU A 129 14.69 7.42 -14.35
C LEU A 129 14.92 6.59 -13.07
N GLY A 130 15.84 5.63 -13.10
CA GLY A 130 16.23 4.84 -11.93
C GLY A 130 16.91 5.70 -10.85
N GLN A 131 17.75 6.65 -11.26
CA GLN A 131 18.37 7.61 -10.37
C GLN A 131 17.34 8.58 -9.78
N LEU A 132 16.36 9.02 -10.58
CA LEU A 132 15.24 9.85 -10.13
C LEU A 132 14.40 9.14 -9.06
N CYS A 133 14.03 7.87 -9.30
CA CYS A 133 13.35 7.03 -8.30
C CYS A 133 14.17 6.91 -7.01
N ARG A 134 15.49 6.68 -7.12
CA ARG A 134 16.39 6.58 -5.97
C ARG A 134 16.51 7.89 -5.18
N ARG A 135 16.42 9.04 -5.84
CA ARG A 135 16.41 10.35 -5.17
C ARG A 135 15.09 10.59 -4.45
N ALA A 136 13.96 10.31 -5.10
CA ALA A 136 12.64 10.40 -4.48
C ALA A 136 12.51 9.49 -3.25
N GLU A 137 13.00 8.24 -3.35
CA GLU A 137 13.07 7.29 -2.23
C GLU A 137 13.88 7.85 -1.04
N ARG A 138 15.06 8.43 -1.31
CA ARG A 138 15.90 9.03 -0.26
C ARG A 138 15.26 10.27 0.37
N LEU A 139 14.58 11.10 -0.42
CA LEU A 139 13.84 12.24 0.11
C LEU A 139 12.68 11.77 1.01
N ALA A 140 11.92 10.76 0.57
CA ALA A 140 10.83 10.21 1.36
C ALA A 140 11.29 9.57 2.68
N ALA A 141 12.51 9.04 2.72
CA ALA A 141 13.13 8.53 3.96
C ALA A 141 13.70 9.64 4.87
N SER A 142 13.65 10.91 4.47
CA SER A 142 14.25 12.02 5.22
C SER A 142 13.29 12.62 6.26
N PRO A 143 13.79 13.03 7.44
CA PRO A 143 12.95 13.69 8.45
C PRO A 143 12.29 14.99 7.96
N SER A 144 12.92 15.70 7.02
CA SER A 144 12.41 16.94 6.45
C SER A 144 11.19 16.71 5.55
N TRP A 145 11.11 15.57 4.88
CA TRP A 145 9.90 15.15 4.17
C TRP A 145 8.81 14.68 5.13
N THR A 146 9.16 13.84 6.11
CA THR A 146 8.22 13.35 7.13
C THR A 146 7.57 14.50 7.90
N SER A 147 8.36 15.53 8.24
CA SER A 147 7.89 16.77 8.90
C SER A 147 7.22 17.79 7.96
N LYS A 148 7.06 17.48 6.67
CA LYS A 148 6.46 18.37 5.65
C LYS A 148 7.21 19.69 5.43
N ARG A 149 8.50 19.76 5.77
CA ARG A 149 9.32 20.96 5.58
C ARG A 149 9.69 21.19 4.11
N VAL A 150 10.06 20.12 3.39
CA VAL A 150 10.49 20.20 1.99
C VAL A 150 9.33 20.04 1.01
N ASP A 151 8.32 19.25 1.37
CA ASP A 151 7.13 19.00 0.55
C ASP A 151 5.84 19.19 1.39
N PRO A 152 5.42 20.44 1.63
CA PRO A 152 4.25 20.74 2.46
C PRO A 152 2.95 20.13 1.91
N GLU A 153 2.83 20.10 0.58
CA GLU A 153 1.65 19.67 -0.16
C GLU A 153 1.64 18.16 -0.47
N ARG A 154 2.71 17.42 -0.10
CA ARG A 154 2.87 15.98 -0.40
C ARG A 154 2.79 15.68 -1.91
N ARG A 155 3.41 16.54 -2.72
CA ARG A 155 3.45 16.44 -4.18
C ARG A 155 4.41 15.38 -4.70
N LEU A 156 5.36 14.90 -3.89
CA LEU A 156 6.40 13.96 -4.30
C LEU A 156 5.86 12.74 -5.08
N GLU A 157 4.77 12.13 -4.60
CA GLU A 157 4.14 10.96 -5.25
C GLU A 157 3.62 11.29 -6.66
N THR A 158 2.94 12.43 -6.78
CA THR A 158 2.35 12.88 -8.05
C THR A 158 3.41 13.33 -9.04
N LEU A 159 4.45 14.02 -8.57
CA LEU A 159 5.58 14.45 -9.41
C LEU A 159 6.35 13.24 -9.94
N LEU A 160 6.59 12.23 -9.10
CA LEU A 160 7.26 11.01 -9.52
C LEU A 160 6.46 10.25 -10.59
N TRP A 161 5.14 10.14 -10.44
CA TRP A 161 4.30 9.52 -11.47
C TRP A 161 4.26 10.33 -12.76
N ARG A 162 4.14 11.66 -12.71
CA ARG A 162 4.18 12.49 -13.93
C ARG A 162 5.52 12.37 -14.65
N ALA A 163 6.63 12.38 -13.90
CA ALA A 163 7.96 12.24 -14.48
C ALA A 163 8.19 10.85 -15.10
N VAL A 164 7.90 9.76 -14.37
CA VAL A 164 8.23 8.39 -14.80
C VAL A 164 7.11 7.75 -15.62
N GLY A 165 5.86 7.94 -15.19
CA GLY A 165 4.67 7.35 -15.80
C GLY A 165 4.16 8.09 -17.03
N GLU A 166 4.24 9.43 -17.02
CA GLU A 166 3.76 10.26 -18.13
C GLU A 166 4.90 10.82 -19.00
N GLY A 167 6.16 10.73 -18.54
CA GLY A 167 7.32 11.30 -19.25
C GLY A 167 7.36 12.82 -19.24
N ASP A 168 6.69 13.46 -18.28
CA ASP A 168 6.56 14.92 -18.17
C ASP A 168 7.87 15.55 -17.69
N GLN A 169 8.55 16.26 -18.59
CA GLN A 169 9.82 16.93 -18.31
C GLN A 169 9.69 18.03 -17.26
N VAL A 170 8.55 18.72 -17.19
CA VAL A 170 8.32 19.74 -16.14
C VAL A 170 8.29 19.08 -14.77
N ALA A 171 7.69 17.89 -14.67
CA ALA A 171 7.68 17.13 -13.43
C ALA A 171 9.08 16.60 -13.07
N VAL A 172 9.93 16.27 -14.05
CA VAL A 172 11.33 15.91 -13.82
C VAL A 172 12.10 17.09 -13.22
N GLU A 173 11.96 18.29 -13.78
CA GLU A 173 12.60 19.50 -13.29
C GLU A 173 12.13 19.86 -11.87
N GLU A 174 10.82 19.87 -11.63
CA GLU A 174 10.24 20.14 -10.30
C GLU A 174 10.70 19.10 -9.26
N LEU A 175 10.70 17.80 -9.63
CA LEU A 175 11.16 16.73 -8.74
C LEU A 175 12.65 16.83 -8.46
N THR A 176 13.45 17.25 -9.45
CA THR A 176 14.89 17.48 -9.28
C THR A 176 15.12 18.63 -8.32
N SER A 177 14.43 19.76 -8.50
CA SER A 177 14.49 20.90 -7.58
C SER A 177 14.06 20.52 -6.15
N LEU A 178 13.06 19.64 -6.00
CA LEU A 178 12.59 19.17 -4.69
C LEU A 178 13.58 18.22 -4.00
N THR A 179 14.34 17.44 -4.78
CA THR A 179 15.27 16.42 -4.26
C THR A 179 16.71 16.92 -4.13
N GLU A 180 17.05 18.06 -4.72
CA GLU A 180 18.34 18.71 -4.53
C GLU A 180 18.45 19.31 -3.12
N PRO A 181 19.54 19.05 -2.39
CA PRO A 181 19.78 19.73 -1.13
C PRO A 181 19.88 21.22 -1.40
N ALA A 182 19.17 22.05 -0.62
CA ALA A 182 19.33 23.50 -0.66
C ALA A 182 20.80 23.84 -0.36
N THR A 183 21.60 24.06 -1.40
CA THR A 183 23.00 24.50 -1.35
C THR A 183 23.08 26.02 -1.10
N GLY A 184 22.08 26.57 -0.41
CA GLY A 184 22.07 27.97 0.00
C GLY A 184 23.02 28.21 1.18
N PRO A 185 23.59 29.43 1.30
CA PRO A 185 24.52 29.80 2.37
C PRO A 185 23.94 29.71 3.79
N ASP A 186 22.63 29.47 3.94
CA ASP A 186 21.92 29.43 5.22
C ASP A 186 22.19 28.17 6.08
N LEU A 187 23.06 27.26 5.65
CA LEU A 187 23.45 26.07 6.44
C LEU A 187 24.87 26.14 7.04
N GLN A 188 25.60 27.27 6.87
CA GLN A 188 26.90 27.47 7.53
C GLN A 188 26.85 28.32 8.80
N SER A 189 25.67 28.77 9.22
CA SER A 189 25.52 29.53 10.47
C SER A 189 24.35 28.98 11.28
N VAL A 190 24.63 28.07 12.21
CA VAL A 190 24.42 28.17 13.68
C VAL A 190 24.94 26.88 14.31
#